data_AF-A0AAV5TEH4-F1
#
_entry.id   AF-A0AAV5TEH4-F1
#
_cell.length_a   1.000
_cell.length_b   1.000
_cell.length_c   1.000
_cell.angle_alpha   90.00
_cell.angle_beta   90.00
_cell.angle_gamma   90.00
#
_symmetry.space_group_name_H-M   'P 1'
#
loop_
_entity.id
_entity.type
_entity.pdbx_description
1 polymer ?
#
loop_
_entity_poly.entity_id
_entity_poly.type
_entity_poly.pdbx_seq_one_letter_code
_entity_poly.pdbx_strand_id
1 'polypeptide(L)'
;IYISAKTTTSTTTSTSTTTSTTSTTITTTAPKCPPGGVWIEWITTGPCTDTCGACQNATRTRTCSTKCGNCPCTGSATDSGPCNINMCPFPSPIGKTCCPPYVKSLN
;
A
#
# COMPACT_ATOMS: atom_id res chain seq x y z
N ILE A 1 4.94 -17.24 9.44
CA ILE A 1 4.13 -16.48 10.42
C ILE A 1 4.34 -15.01 10.11
N TYR A 2 3.30 -14.25 9.77
CA TYR A 2 3.42 -12.83 9.43
C TYR A 2 2.27 -12.04 10.06
N ILE A 3 2.42 -10.71 10.11
CA ILE A 3 1.36 -9.81 10.54
C ILE A 3 0.46 -9.54 9.34
N SER A 4 -0.84 -9.77 9.49
CA SER A 4 -1.84 -9.47 8.46
C SER A 4 -2.88 -8.50 9.01
N ALA A 5 -3.32 -7.54 8.18
CA ALA A 5 -4.47 -6.71 8.53
C ALA A 5 -5.69 -7.61 8.63
N LYS A 6 -6.41 -7.59 9.75
CA LYS A 6 -7.73 -8.20 9.79
C LYS A 6 -8.59 -7.44 8.78
N THR A 7 -9.18 -8.16 7.83
CA THR A 7 -10.14 -7.60 6.87
C THR A 7 -11.40 -7.20 7.62
N THR A 8 -11.34 -6.07 8.30
CA THR A 8 -12.56 -5.36 8.69
C THR A 8 -13.04 -4.70 7.42
N THR A 9 -14.19 -5.12 6.91
CA THR A 9 -14.92 -4.42 5.85
C THR A 9 -15.28 -3.03 6.38
N SER A 10 -14.32 -2.12 6.31
CA SER A 10 -14.57 -0.69 6.47
C SER A 10 -15.12 -0.24 5.12
N THR A 11 -16.45 -0.14 5.04
CA THR A 11 -17.15 0.62 4.01
C THR A 11 -16.76 2.09 4.20
N THR A 12 -15.57 2.46 3.74
CA THR A 12 -15.23 3.85 3.50
C THR A 12 -15.90 4.18 2.17
N THR A 13 -17.01 4.91 2.24
CA THR A 13 -17.56 5.64 1.11
C THR A 13 -16.51 6.63 0.65
N SER A 14 -15.59 6.17 -0.20
CA SER A 14 -14.79 7.02 -1.05
C SER A 14 -15.78 7.67 -2.00
N THR A 15 -16.12 8.93 -1.76
CA THR A 15 -16.74 9.79 -2.77
C THR A 15 -15.71 9.97 -3.88
N SER A 16 -15.65 8.99 -4.78
CA SER A 16 -14.96 9.09 -6.04
C SER A 16 -15.84 9.93 -6.95
N THR A 17 -15.52 11.22 -7.05
CA THR A 17 -16.03 12.10 -8.10
C THR A 17 -15.74 11.44 -9.43
N THR A 18 -16.79 10.88 -10.04
CA THR A 18 -16.72 10.24 -11.35
C THR A 18 -16.78 11.35 -12.38
N THR A 19 -15.64 11.93 -12.70
CA THR A 19 -15.50 12.69 -13.95
C THR A 19 -15.34 11.66 -15.06
N SER A 20 -16.47 11.24 -15.63
CA SER A 20 -16.55 10.47 -16.86
C SER A 20 -16.03 11.31 -18.02
N THR A 21 -14.72 11.31 -18.24
CA THR A 21 -14.12 11.88 -19.46
C THR A 21 -14.03 10.76 -20.50
N THR A 22 -14.96 10.81 -21.45
CA THR A 22 -14.99 10.06 -22.71
C THR A 22 -13.60 10.01 -23.34
N SER A 23 -12.95 8.84 -23.28
CA SER A 23 -11.67 8.61 -23.95
C SER A 23 -11.95 8.13 -25.38
N THR A 24 -11.90 9.07 -26.31
CA THR A 24 -11.96 8.87 -27.76
C THR A 24 -10.88 7.87 -28.18
N THR A 25 -11.33 6.83 -28.90
CA THR A 25 -10.54 5.78 -29.51
C THR A 25 -9.55 6.39 -30.50
N ILE A 26 -8.25 6.29 -30.21
CA ILE A 26 -7.19 6.48 -31.21
C ILE A 26 -6.33 5.23 -31.22
N THR A 27 -6.43 4.50 -32.31
CA THR A 27 -5.69 3.29 -32.64
C THR A 27 -4.21 3.64 -32.84
N THR A 28 -3.41 3.50 -31.80
CA THR A 28 -1.95 3.41 -31.89
C THR A 28 -1.54 2.20 -31.08
N THR A 29 -0.87 1.25 -31.73
CA THR A 29 -0.32 0.02 -31.15
C THR A 29 0.27 0.30 -29.77
N ALA A 30 -0.51 -0.01 -28.72
CA ALA A 30 -0.17 0.34 -27.36
C ALA A 30 1.06 -0.46 -26.92
N PRO A 31 2.04 0.16 -26.25
CA PRO A 31 3.09 -0.59 -25.58
C PRO A 31 2.42 -1.63 -24.67
N LYS A 32 2.90 -2.88 -24.69
CA LYS A 32 2.43 -4.03 -23.89
C LYS A 32 2.55 -3.72 -22.39
N CYS A 33 1.63 -2.94 -21.86
CA CYS A 33 1.65 -2.51 -20.47
C CYS A 33 0.31 -2.82 -19.80
N PRO A 34 0.35 -3.26 -18.53
CA PRO A 34 -0.87 -3.40 -17.76
C PRO A 34 -1.53 -2.02 -17.60
N PRO A 35 -2.88 -1.97 -17.63
CA PRO A 35 -3.61 -0.76 -17.28
C PRO A 35 -3.16 -0.22 -15.92
N GLY A 36 -2.74 1.04 -15.86
CA GLY A 36 -2.30 1.70 -14.63
C GLY A 36 -0.83 1.50 -14.25
N GLY A 37 -0.01 0.93 -15.14
CA GLY A 37 1.43 0.81 -14.97
C GLY A 37 1.84 -0.20 -13.89
N VAL A 38 3.14 -0.28 -13.62
CA VAL A 38 3.69 -1.15 -12.58
C VAL A 38 4.22 -0.29 -11.46
N TRP A 39 3.62 -0.38 -10.28
CA TRP A 39 4.13 0.30 -9.10
C TRP A 39 5.21 -0.54 -8.42
N ILE A 40 6.25 0.10 -7.88
CA ILE A 40 7.17 -0.57 -6.95
C ILE A 40 6.53 -0.72 -5.56
N GLU A 41 7.17 -1.51 -4.70
CA GLU A 41 6.75 -1.65 -3.30
C GLU A 41 6.71 -0.31 -2.57
N TRP A 42 5.79 -0.20 -1.62
CA TRP A 42 5.69 1.00 -0.77
C TRP A 42 6.90 1.14 0.13
N ILE A 43 7.48 2.34 0.14
CA ILE A 43 8.60 2.73 0.99
C ILE A 43 8.07 3.67 2.05
N THR A 44 8.29 3.34 3.33
CA THR A 44 7.92 4.24 4.43
C THR A 44 8.88 5.44 4.44
N THR A 45 8.33 6.65 4.37
CA THR A 45 9.08 7.92 4.35
C THR A 45 8.75 8.83 5.52
N GLY A 46 7.60 8.62 6.16
CA GLY A 46 7.20 9.35 7.37
C GLY A 46 7.90 8.84 8.64
N PRO A 47 7.84 9.60 9.74
CA PRO A 47 8.36 9.15 11.02
C PRO A 47 7.56 7.94 11.52
N CYS A 48 8.26 6.89 11.93
CA CYS A 48 7.68 5.74 12.61
C CYS A 48 8.37 5.58 13.96
N THR A 49 7.63 5.78 15.05
CA THR A 49 8.16 5.69 16.42
C THR A 49 8.35 4.25 16.88
N ASP A 50 7.50 3.35 16.41
CA ASP A 50 7.58 1.93 16.79
C ASP A 50 8.67 1.24 16.00
N THR A 51 9.26 0.19 16.56
CA THR A 51 10.27 -0.64 15.90
C THR A 51 9.71 -1.97 15.40
N CYS A 52 8.49 -2.33 15.80
CA CYS A 52 7.83 -3.58 15.45
C CYS A 52 6.32 -3.51 15.68
N GLY A 53 5.59 -4.49 15.17
CA GLY A 53 4.21 -4.76 15.55
C GLY A 53 3.15 -3.99 14.77
N ALA A 54 3.52 -3.22 13.74
CA ALA A 54 2.58 -2.43 12.93
C ALA A 54 1.66 -1.52 13.78
N CYS A 55 2.20 -0.92 14.84
CA CYS A 55 1.41 -0.18 15.82
C CYS A 55 1.08 1.25 15.41
N GLN A 56 1.93 1.87 14.60
CA GLN A 56 1.73 3.22 14.09
C GLN A 56 1.62 3.23 12.57
N ASN A 57 0.96 4.29 12.08
CA ASN A 57 0.91 4.60 10.67
C ASN A 57 1.92 5.69 10.34
N ALA A 58 2.58 5.55 9.19
CA ALA A 58 3.48 6.54 8.65
C ALA A 58 3.17 6.78 7.17
N THR A 59 3.57 7.95 6.69
CA THR A 59 3.55 8.26 5.27
C THR A 59 4.45 7.28 4.53
N ARG A 60 3.94 6.73 3.43
CA ARG A 60 4.66 5.86 2.53
C ARG A 60 4.53 6.36 1.10
N THR A 61 5.58 6.15 0.33
CA THR A 61 5.64 6.55 -1.08
C THR A 61 6.01 5.36 -1.95
N ARG A 62 5.58 5.39 -3.21
CA ARG A 62 5.95 4.41 -4.22
C ARG A 62 6.24 5.13 -5.51
N THR A 63 7.14 4.57 -6.30
CA THR A 63 7.52 5.10 -7.62
C THR A 63 6.98 4.21 -8.73
N CYS A 64 6.65 4.81 -9.86
CA CYS A 64 6.27 4.05 -11.04
C CYS A 64 7.51 3.32 -11.59
N SER A 65 7.42 2.01 -11.77
CA SER A 65 8.45 1.20 -12.39
C SER A 65 8.42 1.39 -13.91
N THR A 66 9.57 1.76 -14.48
CA THR A 66 9.77 1.92 -15.92
C THR A 66 10.15 0.62 -16.63
N LYS A 67 10.22 -0.50 -15.90
CA LYS A 67 10.67 -1.80 -16.44
C LYS A 67 9.78 -2.35 -17.55
N CYS A 68 8.52 -1.93 -17.63
CA CYS A 68 7.59 -2.35 -18.69
C CYS A 68 7.57 -1.40 -19.90
N GLY A 69 8.54 -0.49 -20.03
CA GLY A 69 8.44 0.66 -20.94
C GLY A 69 7.83 1.86 -20.22
N ASN A 70 7.86 3.03 -20.84
CA ASN A 70 7.40 4.31 -20.27
C ASN A 70 5.88 4.34 -20.06
N CYS A 71 5.36 3.45 -19.23
CA CYS A 71 3.95 3.24 -19.01
C CYS A 71 3.50 4.07 -17.81
N PRO A 72 2.56 4.99 -18.00
CA PRO A 72 2.16 5.90 -16.94
C PRO A 72 1.42 5.13 -15.85
N CYS A 73 1.86 5.31 -14.61
CA CYS A 73 1.14 4.76 -13.47
C CYS A 73 -0.06 5.65 -13.12
N THR A 74 -1.21 5.03 -12.86
CA THR A 74 -2.42 5.74 -12.43
C THR A 74 -2.66 5.54 -10.93
N GLY A 75 -2.91 6.64 -10.21
CA GLY A 75 -3.19 6.64 -8.77
C GLY A 75 -2.15 7.38 -7.94
N SER A 76 -2.34 7.41 -6.62
CA SER A 76 -1.47 8.15 -5.70
C SER A 76 -0.11 7.49 -5.54
N ALA A 77 0.95 8.32 -5.60
CA ALA A 77 2.32 7.95 -5.28
C ALA A 77 2.63 8.03 -3.78
N THR A 78 1.74 8.62 -2.98
CA THR A 78 1.86 8.80 -1.53
C THR A 78 0.59 8.30 -0.85
N ASP A 79 0.75 7.63 0.28
CA ASP A 79 -0.33 7.08 1.10
C ASP A 79 0.08 7.05 2.59
N SER A 80 -0.86 6.77 3.50
CA SER A 80 -0.59 6.53 4.92
C SER A 80 -0.89 5.07 5.27
N GLY A 81 0.10 4.35 5.79
CA GLY A 81 -0.03 2.93 6.09
C GLY A 81 0.79 2.51 7.31
N PRO A 82 0.65 1.25 7.77
CA PRO A 82 1.42 0.77 8.91
C PRO A 82 2.92 0.79 8.61
N CYS A 83 3.70 1.15 9.62
CA CYS A 83 5.16 1.08 9.56
C CYS A 83 5.69 0.02 10.53
N ASN A 84 6.90 -0.46 10.26
CA ASN A 84 7.54 -1.52 11.05
C ASN A 84 6.64 -2.74 11.28
N ILE A 85 6.16 -3.31 10.17
CA ILE A 85 5.23 -4.45 10.12
C ILE A 85 5.84 -5.80 10.50
N ASN A 86 7.07 -5.79 11.00
CA ASN A 86 7.72 -6.99 11.51
C ASN A 86 7.11 -7.37 12.86
N MET A 87 7.02 -8.67 13.15
CA MET A 87 6.57 -9.13 14.47
C MET A 87 7.53 -8.67 15.55
N CYS A 88 6.98 -8.18 16.67
CA CYS A 88 7.81 -7.89 17.84
C CYS A 88 8.44 -9.17 18.39
N PRO A 89 9.75 -9.16 18.71
CA PRO A 89 10.42 -10.29 19.36
C PRO A 89 9.85 -10.50 20.77
N PHE A 90 10.09 -11.69 21.33
CA PHE A 90 9.80 -11.97 22.73
C PHE A 90 11.07 -11.77 23.58
N PRO A 91 11.03 -11.03 24.71
CA PRO A 91 9.90 -10.31 25.26
C PRO A 91 9.56 -9.04 24.45
N SER A 92 8.28 -8.80 24.21
CA SER A 92 7.85 -7.67 23.39
C SER A 92 7.73 -6.39 24.22
N PRO A 93 8.23 -5.24 23.73
CA PRO A 93 8.09 -3.96 24.41
C PRO A 93 6.62 -3.51 24.55
N ILE A 94 5.74 -3.98 23.64
CA ILE A 94 4.31 -3.64 23.64
C ILE A 94 3.44 -4.72 24.32
N GLY A 95 4.05 -5.75 24.92
CA GLY A 95 3.32 -6.87 25.55
C GLY A 95 2.55 -7.78 24.58
N LYS A 96 2.63 -7.52 23.27
CA LYS A 96 1.99 -8.26 22.17
C LYS A 96 2.96 -8.41 21.00
N THR A 97 2.70 -9.32 20.06
CA THR A 97 3.51 -9.43 18.84
C THR A 97 3.19 -8.36 17.79
N CYS A 98 1.98 -7.80 17.85
CA CYS A 98 1.46 -6.75 16.96
C CYS A 98 0.28 -6.00 17.60
N CYS A 99 -0.02 -4.81 17.09
CA CYS A 99 -1.17 -4.01 17.50
C CYS A 99 -2.41 -4.26 16.61
N PRO A 100 -3.63 -4.10 17.15
CA PRO A 100 -4.86 -4.08 16.35
C PRO A 100 -4.82 -2.98 15.27
N PRO A 101 -5.41 -3.19 14.08
CA PRO A 101 -6.24 -4.33 13.66
C PRO A 101 -5.43 -5.55 13.18
N TYR A 102 -4.11 -5.55 13.35
CA TYR A 102 -3.27 -6.60 12.82
C TYR A 102 -3.23 -7.83 13.73
N VAL A 103 -3.14 -9.00 13.12
CA VAL A 103 -3.06 -10.29 13.81
C VAL A 103 -1.96 -11.16 13.23
N LYS A 104 -1.42 -12.05 14.06
CA LYS A 104 -0.55 -13.13 13.60
C LYS A 104 -1.34 -14.05 12.66
N SER A 105 -0.82 -14.24 11.45
CA SER A 105 -1.32 -15.23 10.50
C SER A 105 -0.29 -16.34 10.33
N LEU A 106 -0.78 -17.59 10.36
CA LEU A 106 -0.04 -18.78 9.96
C LEU A 106 -0.55 -19.11 8.56
N ASN A 107 0.34 -19.04 7.57
CA ASN A 107 0.03 -19.49 6.22
C ASN A 107 -0.14 -21.01 6.21
#